data_AF-A0A8B7ANR5-F1
#
_entry.id   AF-A0A8B7ANR5-F1
#
_cell.length_a   1.000
_cell.length_b   1.000
_cell.length_c   1.000
_cell.angle_alpha   90.00
_cell.angle_beta   90.00
_cell.angle_gamma   90.00
#
_symmetry.space_group_name_H-M   'P 1'
#
loop_
_entity.id
_entity.type
_entity.pdbx_description
1 polymer ?
#
loop_
_entity_poly.entity_id
_entity_poly.type
_entity_poly.pdbx_seq_one_letter_code
_entity_poly.pdbx_strand_id
1 'polypeptide(L)'
;MGAAVFFGCTFVAFGPAFALFLITVAGDPLRVIILVAGKADEGLASLSEDGRSPISIRQMAYVSGLSFGIISGVFSVINILADALGPGVVGIHGDSPYYFLTSAFLTAAIILLHIFWGVVFFDACERRRYWALGLVVGSHLLTSGLTFLNPWYEASLLPIYAVTVSMGLWAFITAGGSLRSIQRSLSCKD
;
A
#
# COMPACT_ATOMS: atom_id res chain seq x y z
N MET A 1 -16.27 4.97 23.09
CA MET A 1 -15.89 6.14 22.26
C MET A 1 -15.09 5.60 21.09
N GLY A 2 -15.66 5.45 19.89
CA GLY A 2 -14.99 4.67 18.84
C GLY A 2 -15.28 5.17 17.44
N ALA A 3 -16.41 4.75 16.86
CA ALA A 3 -16.72 5.03 15.46
C ALA A 3 -16.90 6.53 15.17
N ALA A 4 -17.68 7.27 15.96
CA ALA A 4 -17.98 8.69 15.66
C ALA A 4 -16.73 9.60 15.70
N VAL A 5 -15.84 9.37 16.67
CA VAL A 5 -14.57 10.11 16.78
C VAL A 5 -13.61 9.70 15.66
N PHE A 6 -13.54 8.40 15.34
CA PHE A 6 -12.76 7.89 14.22
C PHE A 6 -13.20 8.54 12.89
N PHE A 7 -14.48 8.42 12.53
CA PHE A 7 -15.01 9.02 11.31
C PHE A 7 -14.85 10.55 11.31
N GLY A 8 -15.07 11.22 12.44
CA GLY A 8 -14.84 12.66 12.58
C GLY A 8 -13.39 13.05 12.28
N CYS A 9 -12.42 12.40 12.92
CA CYS A 9 -11.00 12.64 12.68
C CYS A 9 -10.58 12.27 11.25
N THR A 10 -11.09 11.18 10.70
CA THR A 10 -10.83 10.76 9.31
C THR A 10 -11.34 11.80 8.32
N PHE A 11 -12.56 12.31 8.48
CA PHE A 11 -13.12 13.33 7.58
C PHE A 11 -12.43 14.69 7.75
N VAL A 12 -11.97 15.06 8.95
CA VAL A 12 -11.21 16.30 9.12
C VAL A 12 -9.81 16.19 8.50
N ALA A 13 -9.11 15.08 8.75
CA ALA A 13 -7.74 14.91 8.28
C ALA A 13 -7.64 14.62 6.77
N PHE A 14 -8.53 13.77 6.25
CA PHE A 14 -8.48 13.30 4.87
C PHE A 14 -9.63 13.81 3.99
N GLY A 15 -10.68 14.40 4.56
CA GLY A 15 -11.84 14.88 3.80
C GLY A 15 -11.50 15.91 2.72
N PRO A 16 -10.65 16.93 2.98
CA PRO A 16 -10.24 17.87 1.94
C PRO A 16 -9.48 17.21 0.79
N ALA A 17 -8.55 16.30 1.10
CA ALA A 17 -7.80 15.54 0.09
C ALA A 17 -8.71 14.59 -0.70
N PHE A 18 -9.66 13.93 -0.02
CA PHE A 18 -10.65 13.05 -0.63
C PHE A 18 -11.64 13.82 -1.52
N ALA A 19 -12.10 14.99 -1.08
CA ALA A 19 -12.97 15.86 -1.86
C ALA A 19 -12.25 16.39 -3.11
N LEU A 20 -11.01 16.85 -2.97
CA LEU A 20 -10.17 17.24 -4.10
C LEU A 20 -10.01 16.08 -5.07
N PHE A 21 -9.71 14.87 -4.56
CA PHE A 21 -9.63 13.68 -5.40
C PHE A 21 -10.94 13.43 -6.17
N LEU A 22 -12.09 13.45 -5.52
CA LEU A 22 -13.38 13.22 -6.19
C LEU A 22 -13.72 14.29 -7.23
N ILE A 23 -13.42 15.56 -6.95
CA ILE A 23 -13.81 16.69 -7.79
C ILE A 23 -12.85 16.86 -8.97
N THR A 24 -11.53 16.67 -8.76
CA THR A 24 -10.51 17.02 -9.77
C THR A 24 -9.83 15.81 -10.38
N VAL A 25 -9.66 14.72 -9.63
CA VAL A 25 -8.87 13.56 -10.06
C VAL A 25 -9.75 12.41 -10.54
N ALA A 26 -10.87 12.12 -9.89
CA ALA A 26 -11.66 10.92 -10.13
C ALA A 26 -12.28 10.84 -11.53
N GLY A 27 -12.47 11.98 -12.21
CA GLY A 27 -12.97 12.02 -13.59
C GLY A 27 -11.98 11.43 -14.61
N ASP A 28 -10.68 11.68 -14.45
CA ASP A 28 -9.63 11.09 -15.28
C ASP A 28 -8.32 10.93 -14.48
N PRO A 29 -8.26 9.94 -13.57
CA PRO A 29 -7.17 9.81 -12.60
C PRO A 29 -5.83 9.54 -13.29
N LEU A 30 -5.88 8.78 -14.39
CA LEU A 30 -4.72 8.57 -15.25
C LEU A 30 -4.18 9.86 -15.83
N ARG A 31 -5.04 10.72 -16.38
CA ARG A 31 -4.58 11.95 -17.01
C ARG A 31 -3.93 12.88 -16.00
N VAL A 32 -4.41 12.93 -14.76
CA VAL A 32 -3.75 13.73 -13.71
C VAL A 32 -2.41 13.12 -13.29
N ILE A 33 -2.36 11.80 -13.07
CA ILE A 33 -1.13 11.09 -12.69
C ILE A 33 -0.08 11.22 -13.80
N ILE A 34 -0.45 10.97 -15.05
CA ILE A 34 0.41 11.11 -16.23
C ILE A 34 0.72 12.58 -16.53
N LEU A 35 -0.16 13.54 -16.24
CA LEU A 35 0.20 14.95 -16.41
C LEU A 35 1.32 15.32 -15.44
N VAL A 36 1.24 14.91 -14.17
CA VAL A 36 2.29 15.22 -13.19
C VAL A 36 3.55 14.41 -13.47
N ALA A 37 3.42 13.09 -13.63
CA ALA A 37 4.55 12.20 -13.80
C ALA A 37 5.13 12.23 -15.22
N GLY A 38 4.28 12.38 -16.24
CA GLY A 38 4.66 12.51 -17.64
C GLY A 38 5.25 13.88 -17.96
N LYS A 39 4.91 14.97 -17.25
CA LYS A 39 5.67 16.22 -17.36
C LYS A 39 7.06 16.10 -16.76
N ALA A 40 7.19 15.35 -15.65
CA ALA A 40 8.49 15.00 -15.10
C ALA A 40 9.27 14.10 -16.07
N ASP A 41 8.61 13.12 -16.70
CA ASP A 41 9.22 12.18 -17.64
C ASP A 41 9.60 12.83 -18.97
N GLU A 42 8.77 13.72 -19.55
CA GLU A 42 9.11 14.57 -20.70
C GLU A 42 10.31 15.46 -20.38
N GLY A 43 10.34 16.06 -19.19
CA GLY A 43 11.48 16.84 -18.71
C GLY A 43 12.76 16.01 -18.62
N LEU A 44 12.68 14.80 -18.03
CA LEU A 44 13.79 13.87 -17.90
C LEU A 44 14.26 13.31 -19.26
N ALA A 45 13.33 13.00 -20.17
CA ALA A 45 13.63 12.51 -21.51
C ALA A 45 14.29 13.59 -22.38
N SER A 46 13.90 14.86 -22.23
CA SER A 46 14.54 15.98 -22.94
C SER A 46 15.98 16.27 -22.47
N LEU A 47 16.33 15.79 -21.28
CA LEU A 47 17.68 15.84 -20.71
C LEU A 47 18.47 14.53 -20.92
N SER A 48 17.81 13.47 -21.41
CA SER A 48 18.44 12.17 -21.66
C SER A 48 19.05 12.13 -23.06
N GLU A 49 20.30 11.69 -23.19
CA GLU A 49 21.01 11.60 -24.49
C GLU A 49 20.29 10.69 -25.51
N ASP A 50 19.47 9.74 -25.05
CA ASP A 50 18.79 8.73 -25.89
C ASP A 50 17.33 9.06 -26.22
N GLY A 51 16.76 10.16 -25.68
CA GLY A 51 15.36 10.57 -25.92
C GLY A 51 14.28 9.55 -25.49
N ARG A 52 14.66 8.51 -24.74
CA ARG A 52 13.75 7.52 -24.15
C ARG A 52 13.43 7.92 -22.71
N SER A 53 12.20 7.65 -22.28
CA SER A 53 11.85 7.77 -20.88
C SER A 53 12.67 6.78 -20.04
N PRO A 54 13.38 7.24 -18.99
CA PRO A 54 14.22 6.36 -18.18
C PRO A 54 13.42 5.41 -17.27
N ILE A 55 12.11 5.66 -17.07
CA ILE A 55 11.28 4.94 -16.10
C ILE A 55 9.97 4.48 -16.76
N SER A 56 9.63 3.19 -16.62
CA SER A 56 8.34 2.67 -17.06
C SER A 56 7.23 2.97 -16.04
N ILE A 57 5.98 3.09 -16.51
CA ILE A 57 4.80 3.28 -15.66
C ILE A 57 4.65 2.19 -14.58
N ARG A 58 5.11 0.96 -14.88
CA ARG A 58 5.09 -0.16 -13.93
C ARG A 58 6.10 0.02 -12.80
N GLN A 59 7.30 0.51 -13.10
CA GLN A 59 8.30 0.86 -12.08
C GLN A 59 7.81 2.03 -11.23
N MET A 60 7.18 3.02 -11.85
CA MET A 60 6.57 4.14 -11.12
C MET A 60 5.46 3.68 -10.17
N ALA A 61 4.58 2.79 -10.61
CA ALA A 61 3.53 2.21 -9.78
C ALA A 61 4.10 1.46 -8.55
N TYR A 62 5.12 0.64 -8.77
CA TYR A 62 5.82 -0.09 -7.71
C TYR A 62 6.50 0.86 -6.72
N VAL A 63 7.26 1.84 -7.21
CA VAL A 63 7.98 2.81 -6.37
C VAL A 63 7.01 3.68 -5.59
N SER A 64 5.92 4.14 -6.21
CA SER A 64 4.86 4.90 -5.53
C SER A 64 4.27 4.10 -4.37
N GLY A 65 3.88 2.84 -4.61
CA GLY A 65 3.37 1.95 -3.56
C GLY A 65 4.39 1.70 -2.44
N LEU A 66 5.66 1.50 -2.79
CA LEU A 66 6.75 1.33 -1.82
C LEU A 66 6.95 2.58 -0.95
N SER A 67 6.96 3.77 -1.55
CA SER A 67 7.11 5.03 -0.80
C SER A 67 5.98 5.23 0.20
N PHE A 68 4.74 4.98 -0.24
CA PHE A 68 3.57 5.01 0.64
C PHE A 68 3.69 3.98 1.77
N GLY A 69 4.12 2.75 1.45
CA GLY A 69 4.31 1.69 2.44
C GLY A 69 5.35 2.06 3.50
N ILE A 70 6.54 2.51 3.07
CA ILE A 70 7.63 2.90 3.98
C ILE A 70 7.19 4.02 4.90
N ILE A 71 6.62 5.11 4.37
CA ILE A 71 6.25 6.24 5.22
C ILE A 71 5.13 5.84 6.19
N SER A 72 4.11 5.11 5.73
CA SER A 72 3.06 4.59 6.61
C SER A 72 3.63 3.68 7.70
N GLY A 73 4.58 2.81 7.36
CA GLY A 73 5.20 1.90 8.31
C GLY A 73 6.06 2.62 9.34
N VAL A 74 6.83 3.62 8.92
CA VAL A 74 7.60 4.50 9.82
C VAL A 74 6.65 5.18 10.81
N PHE A 75 5.58 5.83 10.33
CA PHE A 75 4.60 6.46 11.21
C PHE A 75 3.93 5.46 12.18
N SER A 76 3.74 4.20 11.75
CA SER A 76 3.12 3.17 12.58
C SER A 76 4.03 2.62 13.68
N VAL A 77 5.35 2.56 13.47
CA VAL A 77 6.25 1.80 14.36
C VAL A 77 7.35 2.63 15.01
N ILE A 78 7.69 3.83 14.51
CA ILE A 78 8.90 4.55 14.94
C ILE A 78 8.93 4.83 16.45
N ASN A 79 7.80 5.22 17.03
CA ASN A 79 7.70 5.50 18.47
C ASN A 79 7.74 4.21 19.29
N ILE A 80 6.96 3.20 18.88
CA ILE A 80 6.88 1.89 19.55
C ILE A 80 8.23 1.17 19.49
N LEU A 81 8.98 1.34 18.41
CA LEU A 81 10.31 0.76 18.24
C LEU A 81 11.32 1.35 19.22
N ALA A 82 11.21 2.66 19.51
CA ALA A 82 12.04 3.28 20.53
C ALA A 82 11.76 2.70 21.92
N ASP A 83 10.49 2.46 22.26
CA ASP A 83 10.08 1.84 23.53
C ASP A 83 10.58 0.39 23.65
N ALA A 84 10.66 -0.34 22.54
CA ALA A 84 11.11 -1.74 22.50
C ALA A 84 12.62 -1.93 22.78
N LEU A 85 13.42 -0.85 22.78
CA LEU A 85 14.85 -0.92 23.09
C LEU A 85 15.13 -1.07 24.60
N GLY A 86 14.13 -0.79 25.44
CA GLY A 86 14.23 -1.00 26.88
C GLY A 86 14.26 -2.51 27.25
N PRO A 87 14.74 -2.87 28.45
CA PRO A 87 14.74 -4.26 28.91
C PRO A 87 13.34 -4.80 29.26
N GLY A 88 12.31 -3.96 29.23
CA GLY A 88 10.94 -4.30 29.58
C GLY A 88 10.12 -4.73 28.37
N VAL A 89 9.17 -5.65 28.59
CA VAL A 89 8.12 -5.99 27.62
C VAL A 89 6.77 -5.41 28.08
N VAL A 90 5.88 -5.15 27.13
CA VAL A 90 4.49 -4.75 27.41
C VAL A 90 3.79 -5.84 28.23
N GLY A 91 2.90 -5.46 29.16
CA GLY A 91 2.04 -6.42 29.86
C GLY A 91 1.83 -6.19 31.36
N ILE A 92 2.46 -5.17 31.97
CA ILE A 92 2.29 -4.90 33.41
C ILE A 92 0.82 -4.60 33.80
N HIS A 93 0.03 -4.06 32.86
CA HIS A 93 -1.39 -3.76 33.03
C HIS A 93 -2.32 -4.83 32.42
N GLY A 94 -1.80 -6.03 32.11
CA GLY A 94 -2.59 -7.12 31.52
C GLY A 94 -2.63 -7.15 29.99
N ASP A 95 -1.86 -6.29 29.32
CA ASP A 95 -1.68 -6.32 27.87
C ASP A 95 -0.82 -7.51 27.41
N SER A 96 -0.86 -7.83 26.12
CA SER A 96 -0.09 -8.94 25.57
C SER A 96 1.42 -8.65 25.53
N PRO A 97 2.29 -9.60 25.95
CA PRO A 97 3.74 -9.48 25.80
C PRO A 97 4.18 -9.53 24.33
N TYR A 98 3.32 -10.00 23.42
CA TYR A 98 3.62 -10.07 21.99
C TYR A 98 3.40 -8.74 21.26
N TYR A 99 3.01 -7.67 21.96
CA TYR A 99 2.67 -6.37 21.36
C TYR A 99 3.68 -5.85 20.34
N PHE A 100 4.97 -5.84 20.68
CA PHE A 100 6.04 -5.37 19.79
C PHE A 100 6.16 -6.26 18.54
N LEU A 101 6.11 -7.58 18.71
CA LEU A 101 6.22 -8.54 17.61
C LEU A 101 5.01 -8.43 16.67
N THR A 102 3.80 -8.35 17.21
CA THR A 102 2.58 -8.16 16.43
C THR A 102 2.59 -6.83 15.68
N SER A 103 3.07 -5.76 16.32
CA SER A 103 3.22 -4.44 15.66
C SER A 103 4.21 -4.49 14.50
N ALA A 104 5.32 -5.23 14.64
CA ALA A 104 6.30 -5.40 13.57
C ALA A 104 5.72 -6.18 12.37
N PHE A 105 5.07 -7.31 12.61
CA PHE A 105 4.43 -8.09 11.53
C PHE A 105 3.29 -7.31 10.86
N LEU A 106 2.46 -6.62 11.64
CA LEU A 106 1.41 -5.76 11.10
C LEU A 106 1.99 -4.66 10.21
N THR A 107 3.06 -4.01 10.66
CA THR A 107 3.76 -2.96 9.89
C THR A 107 4.33 -3.52 8.58
N ALA A 108 4.97 -4.69 8.63
CA ALA A 108 5.47 -5.37 7.43
C ALA A 108 4.34 -5.70 6.44
N ALA A 109 3.20 -6.18 6.93
CA ALA A 109 2.03 -6.46 6.10
C ALA A 109 1.49 -5.18 5.43
N ILE A 110 1.43 -4.05 6.14
CA ILE A 110 1.00 -2.75 5.60
C ILE A 110 1.96 -2.25 4.52
N ILE A 111 3.27 -2.36 4.74
CA ILE A 111 4.28 -2.00 3.73
C ILE A 111 4.07 -2.82 2.45
N LEU A 112 3.96 -4.14 2.57
CA LEU A 112 3.72 -5.03 1.43
C LEU A 112 2.40 -4.72 0.71
N LEU A 113 1.33 -4.52 1.48
CA LEU A 113 0.03 -4.15 0.93
C LEU A 113 0.07 -2.84 0.15
N HIS A 114 0.78 -1.82 0.62
CA HIS A 114 0.93 -0.55 -0.10
C HIS A 114 1.68 -0.71 -1.42
N ILE A 115 2.70 -1.58 -1.46
CA ILE A 115 3.38 -1.94 -2.72
C ILE A 115 2.38 -2.59 -3.69
N PHE A 116 1.64 -3.59 -3.23
CA PHE A 116 0.71 -4.34 -4.09
C PHE A 116 -0.49 -3.49 -4.53
N TRP A 117 -1.04 -2.68 -3.64
CA TRP A 117 -2.08 -1.70 -3.96
C TRP A 117 -1.58 -0.70 -4.99
N GLY A 118 -0.36 -0.18 -4.86
CA GLY A 118 0.23 0.71 -5.87
C GLY A 118 0.25 0.09 -7.26
N VAL A 119 0.76 -1.14 -7.38
CA VAL A 119 0.81 -1.86 -8.67
C VAL A 119 -0.59 -2.06 -9.26
N VAL A 120 -1.53 -2.59 -8.48
CA VAL A 120 -2.89 -2.90 -8.95
C VAL A 120 -3.67 -1.62 -9.25
N PHE A 121 -3.50 -0.56 -8.45
CA PHE A 121 -4.15 0.72 -8.63
C PHE A 121 -3.77 1.38 -9.96
N PHE A 122 -2.47 1.41 -10.27
CA PHE A 122 -1.99 1.99 -11.53
C PHE A 122 -2.42 1.16 -12.74
N ASP A 123 -2.37 -0.18 -12.69
CA ASP A 123 -2.90 -1.04 -13.77
C ASP A 123 -4.43 -0.86 -13.95
N ALA A 124 -5.17 -0.74 -12.86
CA ALA A 124 -6.61 -0.51 -12.89
C ALA A 124 -6.96 0.86 -13.50
N CYS A 125 -6.19 1.89 -13.15
CA CYS A 125 -6.26 3.20 -13.78
C CYS A 125 -5.98 3.07 -15.29
N GLU A 126 -4.86 2.45 -15.69
CA GLU A 126 -4.39 2.32 -17.09
C GLU A 126 -5.46 1.65 -17.97
N ARG A 127 -6.07 0.59 -17.45
CA ARG A 127 -7.11 -0.18 -18.15
C ARG A 127 -8.53 0.34 -17.94
N ARG A 128 -8.70 1.48 -17.25
CA ARG A 128 -10.01 2.07 -16.86
C ARG A 128 -10.96 1.07 -16.19
N ARG A 129 -10.40 0.17 -15.36
CA ARG A 129 -11.15 -0.85 -14.62
C ARG A 129 -11.57 -0.35 -13.24
N TYR A 130 -12.62 0.48 -13.19
CA TYR A 130 -13.08 1.12 -11.95
C TYR A 130 -13.47 0.14 -10.83
N TRP A 131 -13.96 -1.06 -11.16
CA TRP A 131 -14.24 -2.09 -10.16
C TRP A 131 -12.98 -2.52 -9.39
N ALA A 132 -11.83 -2.57 -10.06
CA ALA A 132 -10.56 -2.96 -9.44
C ALA A 132 -10.04 -1.84 -8.52
N LEU A 133 -10.24 -0.57 -8.90
CA LEU A 133 -10.00 0.56 -7.99
C LEU A 133 -10.86 0.47 -6.73
N GLY A 134 -12.15 0.19 -6.89
CA GLY A 134 -13.07 -0.01 -5.77
C GLY A 134 -12.60 -1.12 -4.81
N LEU A 135 -12.08 -2.24 -5.34
CA LEU A 135 -11.52 -3.32 -4.53
C LEU A 135 -10.22 -2.94 -3.82
N VAL A 136 -9.33 -2.17 -4.44
CA VAL A 136 -8.12 -1.66 -3.78
C VAL A 136 -8.51 -0.81 -2.57
N VAL A 137 -9.39 0.19 -2.77
CA VAL A 137 -9.88 1.05 -1.68
C VAL A 137 -10.62 0.25 -0.61
N GLY A 138 -11.48 -0.68 -1.02
CA GLY A 138 -12.21 -1.55 -0.11
C GLY A 138 -11.30 -2.45 0.73
N SER A 139 -10.26 -3.02 0.12
CA SER A 139 -9.27 -3.84 0.83
C SER A 139 -8.41 -3.01 1.79
N HIS A 140 -8.10 -1.76 1.44
CA HIS A 140 -7.43 -0.83 2.35
C HIS A 140 -8.30 -0.55 3.58
N LEU A 141 -9.58 -0.19 3.38
CA LEU A 141 -10.52 0.04 4.48
C LEU A 141 -10.74 -1.21 5.33
N LEU A 142 -10.82 -2.39 4.70
CA LEU A 142 -10.92 -3.67 5.39
C LEU A 142 -9.72 -3.90 6.30
N THR A 143 -8.50 -3.73 5.80
CA THR A 143 -7.29 -3.93 6.62
C THR A 143 -7.21 -2.93 7.77
N SER A 144 -7.59 -1.66 7.57
CA SER A 144 -7.72 -0.68 8.65
C SER A 144 -8.84 -1.01 9.64
N GLY A 145 -9.93 -1.63 9.19
CA GLY A 145 -11.00 -2.09 10.07
C GLY A 145 -10.60 -3.31 10.90
N LEU A 146 -9.82 -4.23 10.31
CA LEU A 146 -9.30 -5.41 11.00
C LEU A 146 -8.35 -5.05 12.14
N THR A 147 -7.57 -3.96 12.02
CA THR A 147 -6.70 -3.51 13.11
C THR A 147 -7.47 -3.01 14.34
N PHE A 148 -8.74 -2.61 14.21
CA PHE A 148 -9.59 -2.28 15.36
C PHE A 148 -10.00 -3.48 16.21
N LEU A 149 -9.81 -4.70 15.70
CA LEU A 149 -10.03 -5.92 16.48
C LEU A 149 -8.86 -6.19 17.44
N ASN A 150 -7.73 -5.48 17.34
CA ASN A 150 -6.68 -5.57 18.36
C ASN A 150 -7.24 -5.16 19.73
N PRO A 151 -7.04 -5.96 20.79
CA PRO A 151 -5.96 -6.94 20.98
C PRO A 151 -6.26 -8.40 20.56
N TRP A 152 -7.39 -8.69 19.92
CA TRP A 152 -7.68 -10.03 19.39
C TRP A 152 -6.88 -10.31 18.10
N TYR A 153 -5.59 -10.61 18.28
CA TYR A 153 -4.64 -10.73 17.18
C TYR A 153 -4.98 -11.84 16.17
N GLU A 154 -5.62 -12.93 16.59
CA GLU A 154 -6.03 -13.99 15.65
C GLU A 154 -7.07 -13.50 14.64
N ALA A 155 -8.01 -12.67 15.08
CA ALA A 155 -9.06 -12.09 14.23
C ALA A 155 -8.58 -10.88 13.42
N SER A 156 -7.40 -10.33 13.74
CA SER A 156 -6.80 -9.16 13.09
C SER A 156 -5.67 -9.56 12.14
N LEU A 157 -4.60 -10.16 12.69
CA LEU A 157 -3.35 -10.39 11.99
C LEU A 157 -3.47 -11.47 10.90
N LEU A 158 -4.12 -12.60 11.19
CA LEU A 158 -4.27 -13.69 10.20
C LEU A 158 -5.08 -13.22 8.97
N PRO A 159 -6.27 -12.59 9.13
CA PRO A 159 -7.01 -12.04 8.00
C PRO A 159 -6.22 -10.98 7.22
N ILE A 160 -5.46 -10.11 7.89
CA ILE A 160 -4.61 -9.12 7.21
C ILE A 160 -3.57 -9.81 6.33
N TYR A 161 -2.88 -10.83 6.84
CA TYR A 161 -1.91 -11.60 6.04
C TYR A 161 -2.57 -12.37 4.89
N ALA A 162 -3.79 -12.88 5.07
CA ALA A 162 -4.54 -13.49 3.97
C ALA A 162 -4.85 -12.47 2.86
N VAL A 163 -5.23 -11.24 3.23
CA VAL A 163 -5.39 -10.12 2.28
C VAL A 163 -4.06 -9.77 1.62
N THR A 164 -2.96 -9.71 2.37
CA THR A 164 -1.61 -9.43 1.83
C THR A 164 -1.20 -10.45 0.78
N VAL A 165 -1.36 -11.75 1.05
CA VAL A 165 -1.02 -12.82 0.09
C VAL A 165 -1.92 -12.75 -1.15
N SER A 166 -3.22 -12.53 -0.94
CA SER A 166 -4.20 -12.43 -2.04
C SER A 166 -3.89 -11.23 -2.96
N MET A 167 -3.61 -10.07 -2.36
CA MET A 167 -3.25 -8.85 -3.09
C MET A 167 -1.89 -8.97 -3.77
N GLY A 168 -0.92 -9.63 -3.12
CA GLY A 168 0.39 -9.92 -3.72
C GLY A 168 0.30 -10.84 -4.94
N LEU A 169 -0.54 -11.87 -4.88
CA LEU A 169 -0.83 -12.73 -6.03
C LEU A 169 -1.48 -11.94 -7.17
N TRP A 170 -2.44 -11.06 -6.85
CA TRP A 170 -3.07 -10.21 -7.85
C TRP A 170 -2.06 -9.24 -8.49
N ALA A 171 -1.23 -8.58 -7.68
CA ALA A 171 -0.17 -7.69 -8.15
C ALA A 171 0.85 -8.40 -9.06
N PHE A 172 1.24 -9.63 -8.71
CA PHE A 172 2.11 -10.47 -9.54
C PHE A 172 1.48 -10.76 -10.91
N ILE A 173 0.20 -11.13 -10.95
CA ILE A 173 -0.52 -11.38 -12.20
C ILE A 173 -0.65 -10.10 -13.02
N THR A 174 -0.97 -8.95 -12.41
CA THR A 174 -1.07 -7.66 -13.12
C THR A 174 0.27 -7.23 -13.73
N ALA A 175 1.38 -7.56 -13.08
CA ALA A 175 2.72 -7.28 -13.58
C ALA A 175 3.17 -8.22 -14.72
N GLY A 176 2.35 -9.23 -15.08
CA GLY A 176 2.62 -10.20 -16.14
C GLY A 176 3.20 -11.54 -15.66
N GLY A 177 3.23 -11.77 -14.34
CA GLY A 177 3.66 -13.03 -13.75
C GLY A 177 2.70 -14.19 -14.01
N SER A 178 3.23 -15.40 -14.17
CA SER A 178 2.46 -16.65 -14.28
C SER A 178 3.27 -17.85 -13.79
N LEU A 179 2.65 -19.02 -13.64
CA LEU A 179 3.38 -20.25 -13.30
C LEU A 179 4.49 -20.56 -14.33
N ARG A 180 4.26 -20.22 -15.61
CA ARG A 180 5.25 -20.39 -16.68
C ARG A 180 6.44 -19.45 -16.51
N SER A 181 6.23 -18.21 -16.04
CA SER A 181 7.34 -17.28 -15.78
C SER A 181 8.20 -17.76 -14.61
N ILE A 182 7.57 -18.34 -13.58
CA ILE A 182 8.28 -18.95 -12.44
C ILE A 182 9.09 -20.15 -12.93
N GLN A 183 8.50 -21.06 -13.70
CA GLN A 183 9.21 -22.21 -14.27
C GLN A 183 10.39 -21.78 -15.16
N ARG A 184 10.21 -20.73 -15.97
CA ARG A 184 11.29 -20.19 -16.82
C ARG A 184 12.42 -19.59 -15.98
N SER A 185 12.09 -18.83 -14.93
CA SER A 185 13.06 -18.26 -13.98
C SER A 185 13.85 -19.34 -13.25
N LEU A 186 13.19 -20.43 -12.82
CA LEU A 186 13.87 -21.56 -12.17
C LEU A 186 14.71 -22.40 -13.13
N SER A 187 14.33 -22.43 -14.41
CA SER A 187 15.05 -23.21 -15.42
C SER A 187 16.30 -22.50 -15.98
N CYS A 188 16.59 -21.25 -15.59
CA CYS A 188 17.69 -20.41 -16.13
C CYS A 188 17.86 -20.55 -17.65
N LYS A 189 16.75 -20.67 -18.37
CA LYS A 189 16.74 -20.67 -19.83
C LYS A 189 16.29 -19.28 -20.24
N ASP A 190 17.28 -18.45 -20.56
CA ASP A 190 17.09 -17.20 -21.30
C ASP A 190 16.48 -17.49 -22.68
#